data_AF-A0A924WTH3-F1
#
_entry.id   AF-A0A924WTH3-F1
#
_cell.length_a   1.000
_cell.length_b   1.000
_cell.length_c   1.000
_cell.angle_alpha   90.00
_cell.angle_beta   90.00
_cell.angle_gamma   90.00
#
_symmetry.space_group_name_H-M   'P 1'
#
loop_
_entity.id
_entity.type
_entity.pdbx_description
1 polymer ?
#
loop_
_entity_poly.entity_id
_entity_poly.type
_entity_poly.pdbx_seq_one_letter_code
_entity_poly.pdbx_strand_id
1 'polypeptide(L)'
;MAHHLGKECLPDFSSRYSRHDFTLPQLFACLTLREHQRLSYRDLVALLQDSPEWRLAIGMTKVPAVSTFCAAFGVLTLGRSLTPMLDAITRWMRERRHLGKTIAIDSTLMDVHYRSRHYEQRCRHRSTSEKRSANARRFRSARRTPKLTIAVDTRSHFVLAHRPRAGMGSDAPDFAPTLRAALERNRGAERVLADAGFDSHDNHRIAREELGVRSLIKTGIGRPSSTPPASKYRRQMKCELAGPQS
;
A
#
# COMPACT_ATOMS: atom_id res chain seq x y z
N MET A 1 8.05 -19.83 1.77
CA MET A 1 8.41 -18.40 1.94
C MET A 1 7.66 -17.74 3.09
N ALA A 2 6.32 -17.66 3.07
CA ALA A 2 5.54 -16.94 4.09
C ALA A 2 5.80 -17.44 5.54
N HIS A 3 5.88 -18.75 5.75
CA HIS A 3 6.21 -19.32 7.07
C HIS A 3 7.61 -18.90 7.55
N HIS A 4 8.62 -18.99 6.68
CA HIS A 4 10.00 -18.59 7.00
C HIS A 4 10.08 -17.11 7.36
N LEU A 5 9.40 -16.27 6.59
CA LEU A 5 9.28 -14.84 6.87
C LEU A 5 8.59 -14.58 8.22
N GLY A 6 7.51 -15.31 8.49
CA GLY A 6 6.83 -15.27 9.78
C GLY A 6 7.76 -15.58 10.93
N LYS A 7 8.60 -16.62 10.83
CA LYS A 7 9.55 -17.01 11.88
C LYS A 7 10.60 -15.93 12.16
N GLU A 8 11.04 -15.21 11.13
CA GLU A 8 12.02 -14.13 11.29
C GLU A 8 11.41 -12.89 11.96
N CYS A 9 10.14 -12.59 11.69
CA CYS A 9 9.52 -11.31 12.07
C CYS A 9 8.51 -11.39 13.22
N LEU A 10 8.00 -12.57 13.55
CA LEU A 10 6.92 -12.77 14.52
C LEU A 10 7.38 -13.66 15.66
N PRO A 11 6.98 -13.37 16.91
CA PRO A 11 7.15 -14.33 18.00
C PRO A 11 6.25 -15.53 17.75
N ASP A 12 6.59 -16.68 18.35
CA ASP A 12 5.80 -17.90 18.18
C ASP A 12 4.37 -17.74 18.69
N PHE A 13 4.15 -16.98 19.76
CA PHE A 13 2.82 -16.83 20.38
C PHE A 13 2.44 -15.36 20.62
N SER A 14 1.14 -15.09 20.67
CA SER A 14 0.62 -13.72 20.85
C SER A 14 0.78 -13.21 22.28
N SER A 15 0.73 -14.10 23.26
CA SER A 15 1.01 -13.82 24.67
C SER A 15 1.34 -15.10 25.43
N ARG A 16 1.86 -14.97 26.65
CA ARG A 16 2.13 -16.09 27.56
C ARG A 16 0.89 -16.91 27.95
N TYR A 17 -0.30 -16.33 27.81
CA TYR A 17 -1.58 -16.94 28.17
C TYR A 17 -2.34 -17.48 26.97
N SER A 18 -1.79 -17.32 25.76
CA SER A 18 -2.42 -17.82 24.55
C SER A 18 -2.33 -19.34 24.47
N ARG A 19 -3.21 -19.94 23.68
CA ARG A 19 -3.12 -21.38 23.39
C ARG A 19 -1.90 -21.63 22.49
N HIS A 20 -1.05 -22.58 22.88
CA HIS A 20 0.17 -22.93 22.14
C HIS A 20 -0.05 -24.08 21.13
N ASP A 21 -1.26 -24.18 20.56
CA ASP A 21 -1.56 -25.20 19.55
C ASP A 21 -0.95 -24.88 18.18
N PHE A 22 -0.80 -23.58 17.88
CA PHE A 22 -0.29 -23.08 16.61
C PHE A 22 0.53 -21.83 16.86
N THR A 23 1.59 -21.66 16.08
CA THR A 23 2.43 -20.47 16.17
C THR A 23 1.92 -19.35 15.26
N LEU A 24 2.24 -18.09 15.58
CA LEU A 24 1.91 -16.96 14.70
C LEU A 24 2.56 -17.08 13.32
N PRO A 25 3.81 -17.52 13.14
CA PRO A 25 4.38 -17.82 11.83
C PRO A 25 3.57 -18.82 11.01
N GLN A 26 3.05 -19.88 11.65
CA GLN A 26 2.20 -20.87 10.98
C GLN A 26 0.88 -20.26 10.53
N LEU A 27 0.18 -19.56 11.44
CA LEU A 27 -1.10 -18.93 11.15
C LEU A 27 -0.94 -17.83 10.09
N PHE A 28 0.15 -17.07 10.14
CA PHE A 28 0.51 -16.08 9.12
C PHE A 28 0.67 -16.73 7.74
N ALA A 29 1.35 -17.88 7.64
CA ALA A 29 1.50 -18.59 6.38
C ALA A 29 0.15 -19.03 5.79
N CYS A 30 -0.73 -19.59 6.64
CA CYS A 30 -2.08 -19.98 6.24
C CYS A 30 -2.94 -18.78 5.80
N LEU A 31 -2.87 -17.66 6.52
CA LEU A 31 -3.60 -16.44 6.14
C LEU A 31 -3.05 -15.82 4.85
N THR A 32 -1.74 -15.90 4.64
CA THR A 32 -1.12 -15.48 3.37
C THR A 32 -1.63 -16.33 2.22
N LEU A 33 -1.72 -17.65 2.40
CA LEU A 33 -2.30 -18.55 1.41
C LEU A 33 -3.77 -18.21 1.12
N ARG A 34 -4.55 -17.92 2.16
CA ARG A 34 -5.95 -17.50 2.04
C ARG A 34 -6.11 -16.28 1.15
N GLU A 35 -5.33 -15.22 1.41
CA GLU A 35 -5.39 -13.99 0.62
C GLU A 35 -4.88 -14.20 -0.81
N HIS A 36 -3.81 -14.98 -0.98
CA HIS A 36 -3.24 -15.28 -2.29
C HIS A 36 -4.24 -16.03 -3.19
N GLN A 37 -4.96 -17.01 -2.63
CA GLN A 37 -5.95 -17.83 -3.35
C GLN A 37 -7.37 -17.25 -3.28
N ARG A 38 -7.56 -16.09 -2.64
CA ARG A 38 -8.86 -15.42 -2.44
C ARG A 38 -9.93 -16.32 -1.80
N LEU A 39 -9.51 -17.13 -0.83
CA LEU A 39 -10.36 -18.11 -0.15
C LEU A 39 -11.13 -17.50 1.03
N SER A 40 -12.31 -18.06 1.33
CA SER A 40 -12.92 -17.84 2.63
C SER A 40 -12.16 -18.59 3.73
N TYR A 41 -12.42 -18.28 5.00
CA TYR A 41 -11.83 -19.06 6.10
C TYR A 41 -12.26 -20.53 6.10
N ARG A 42 -13.48 -20.83 5.62
CA ARG A 42 -13.98 -22.20 5.53
C ARG A 42 -13.27 -22.96 4.42
N ASP A 43 -13.09 -22.32 3.26
CA ASP A 43 -12.39 -22.93 2.13
C ASP A 43 -10.91 -23.17 2.46
N LEU A 44 -10.28 -22.27 3.23
CA LEU A 44 -8.92 -22.48 3.73
C LEU A 44 -8.83 -23.73 4.62
N VAL A 45 -9.80 -23.93 5.52
CA VAL A 45 -9.83 -25.13 6.39
C VAL A 45 -9.97 -26.39 5.55
N ALA A 46 -10.90 -26.40 4.60
CA ALA A 46 -11.11 -27.52 3.68
C ALA A 46 -9.83 -27.85 2.89
N LEU A 47 -9.21 -26.82 2.29
CA LEU A 47 -7.95 -26.98 1.54
C LEU A 47 -6.84 -27.59 2.41
N LEU A 48 -6.70 -27.14 3.66
CA LEU A 48 -5.70 -27.67 4.58
C LEU A 48 -6.02 -29.10 5.07
N GLN A 49 -7.29 -29.51 5.07
CA GLN A 49 -7.69 -30.88 5.35
C GLN A 49 -7.31 -31.80 4.19
N ASP A 50 -7.57 -31.35 2.96
CA ASP A 50 -7.31 -32.11 1.74
C ASP A 50 -5.81 -32.19 1.38
N SER A 51 -5.00 -31.23 1.87
CA SER A 51 -3.56 -31.12 1.58
C SER A 51 -2.70 -31.27 2.86
N PRO A 52 -2.58 -32.47 3.45
CA PRO A 52 -1.82 -32.70 4.68
C PRO A 52 -0.34 -32.30 4.57
N GLU A 53 0.26 -32.45 3.39
CA GLU A 53 1.66 -32.13 3.11
C GLU A 53 1.96 -30.63 3.26
N TRP A 54 1.01 -29.75 2.97
CA TRP A 54 1.18 -28.30 3.15
C TRP A 54 1.24 -27.92 4.63
N ARG A 55 0.41 -28.57 5.45
CA ARG A 55 0.44 -28.38 6.92
C ARG A 55 1.73 -28.91 7.52
N LEU A 56 2.15 -30.11 7.11
CA LEU A 56 3.40 -30.73 7.58
C LEU A 56 4.62 -29.90 7.19
N ALA A 57 4.64 -29.31 5.98
CA ALA A 57 5.71 -28.42 5.53
C ALA A 57 5.91 -27.18 6.41
N ILE A 58 4.89 -26.75 7.14
CA ILE A 58 4.97 -25.65 8.13
C ILE A 58 4.95 -26.15 9.58
N GLY A 59 5.09 -27.45 9.81
CA GLY A 59 5.18 -28.07 11.13
C GLY A 59 3.84 -28.13 11.89
N MET A 60 2.71 -28.16 11.19
CA MET A 60 1.38 -28.28 11.80
C MET A 60 0.86 -29.72 11.74
N THR A 61 0.48 -30.26 12.90
CA THR A 61 -0.07 -31.62 13.02
C THR A 61 -1.57 -31.69 12.78
N LYS A 62 -2.31 -30.63 13.13
CA LYS A 62 -3.77 -30.51 12.97
C LYS A 62 -4.18 -29.26 12.22
N VAL A 63 -5.43 -29.21 11.76
CA VAL A 63 -5.99 -28.05 11.04
C VAL A 63 -6.58 -27.05 12.05
N PRO A 64 -6.26 -25.74 11.97
CA PRO A 64 -6.87 -24.74 12.84
C PRO A 64 -8.36 -24.58 12.54
N ALA A 65 -9.15 -24.28 13.57
CA ALA A 65 -10.55 -23.95 13.37
C ALA A 65 -10.68 -22.56 12.71
N VAL A 66 -11.85 -22.29 12.10
CA VAL A 66 -12.18 -20.97 11.53
C VAL A 66 -11.99 -19.84 12.56
N SER A 67 -12.40 -20.07 13.81
CA SER A 67 -12.24 -19.09 14.90
C SER A 67 -10.77 -18.79 15.21
N THR A 68 -9.88 -19.76 15.09
CA THR A 68 -8.43 -19.58 15.26
C THR A 68 -7.88 -18.65 14.19
N PHE A 69 -8.30 -18.80 12.94
CA PHE A 69 -7.87 -17.89 11.87
C PHE A 69 -8.43 -16.47 12.06
N CYS A 70 -9.69 -16.31 12.47
CA CYS A 70 -10.26 -15.01 12.77
C CYS A 70 -9.49 -14.29 13.90
N ALA A 71 -9.19 -15.00 14.99
CA ALA A 71 -8.41 -14.46 16.10
C ALA A 71 -6.99 -14.08 15.68
N ALA A 72 -6.32 -14.96 14.92
CA ALA A 72 -4.97 -14.72 14.41
C ALA A 72 -4.91 -13.50 13.48
N PHE A 73 -5.90 -13.35 12.58
CA PHE A 73 -5.99 -12.20 11.70
C PHE A 73 -6.09 -10.90 12.49
N GLY A 74 -6.91 -10.85 13.55
CA GLY A 74 -6.99 -9.68 14.44
C GLY A 74 -5.65 -9.34 15.08
N VAL A 75 -4.94 -10.33 15.63
CA VAL A 75 -3.62 -10.13 16.25
C VAL A 75 -2.58 -9.62 15.24
N LEU A 76 -2.56 -10.18 14.03
CA LEU A 76 -1.56 -9.87 13.01
C LEU A 76 -1.80 -8.51 12.35
N THR A 77 -3.06 -8.09 12.19
CA THR A 77 -3.42 -6.84 11.48
C THR A 77 -3.57 -5.63 12.39
N LEU A 78 -4.05 -5.81 13.62
CA LEU A 78 -4.29 -4.69 14.55
C LEU A 78 -3.14 -4.48 15.53
N GLY A 79 -2.32 -5.51 15.78
CA GLY A 79 -1.31 -5.48 16.84
C GLY A 79 0.13 -5.29 16.40
N ARG A 80 0.45 -5.31 15.09
CA ARG A 80 1.84 -5.40 14.62
C ARG A 80 2.11 -4.54 13.39
N SER A 81 3.30 -3.94 13.35
CA SER A 81 3.79 -3.21 12.18
C SER A 81 4.21 -4.18 11.08
N LEU A 82 3.84 -3.89 9.83
CA LEU A 82 4.30 -4.62 8.65
C LEU A 82 5.75 -4.29 8.26
N THR A 83 6.32 -3.22 8.84
CA THR A 83 7.66 -2.71 8.50
C THR A 83 8.75 -3.78 8.59
N PRO A 84 8.90 -4.56 9.69
CA PRO A 84 9.97 -5.57 9.78
C PRO A 84 9.86 -6.65 8.70
N MET A 85 8.62 -6.98 8.34
CA MET A 85 8.33 -7.97 7.32
C MET A 85 8.70 -7.44 5.92
N LEU A 86 8.39 -6.18 5.62
CA LEU A 86 8.83 -5.52 4.40
C LEU A 86 10.36 -5.41 4.34
N ASP A 87 11.02 -5.12 5.47
CA ASP A 87 12.49 -5.05 5.56
C ASP A 87 13.14 -6.38 5.25
N ALA A 88 12.64 -7.47 5.86
CA ALA A 88 13.15 -8.83 5.62
C ALA A 88 12.98 -9.25 4.16
N ILE A 89 11.81 -9.05 3.55
CA ILE A 89 11.62 -9.41 2.13
C ILE A 89 12.49 -8.53 1.22
N THR A 90 12.58 -7.22 1.49
CA THR A 90 13.43 -6.32 0.69
C THR A 90 14.89 -6.76 0.76
N ARG A 91 15.37 -7.15 1.94
CA ARG A 91 16.72 -7.69 2.12
C ARG A 91 16.95 -8.92 1.23
N TRP A 92 16.02 -9.88 1.20
CA TRP A 92 16.12 -11.04 0.31
C TRP A 92 16.12 -10.65 -1.18
N MET A 93 15.29 -9.67 -1.56
CA MET A 93 15.22 -9.17 -2.94
C MET A 93 16.52 -8.47 -3.37
N ARG A 94 17.17 -7.76 -2.44
CA ARG A 94 18.49 -7.15 -2.65
C ARG A 94 19.58 -8.19 -2.85
N GLU A 95 19.64 -9.18 -1.97
CA GLU A 95 20.61 -10.29 -2.05
C GLU A 95 20.53 -11.01 -3.40
N ARG A 96 19.31 -11.15 -3.94
CA ARG A 96 19.03 -11.78 -5.24
C ARG A 96 19.10 -10.81 -6.44
N ARG A 97 19.47 -9.55 -6.23
CA ARG A 97 19.58 -8.50 -7.27
C ARG A 97 18.32 -8.30 -8.12
N HIS A 98 17.14 -8.46 -7.51
CA HIS A 98 15.86 -8.29 -8.19
C HIS A 98 15.33 -6.85 -8.19
N LEU A 99 15.84 -5.98 -7.33
CA LEU A 99 15.45 -4.57 -7.32
C LEU A 99 16.00 -3.82 -8.55
N GLY A 100 15.19 -2.90 -9.08
CA GLY A 100 15.53 -2.02 -10.18
C GLY A 100 16.06 -0.65 -9.71
N LYS A 101 16.21 0.23 -10.69
CA LYS A 101 16.69 1.61 -10.51
C LYS A 101 15.56 2.64 -10.52
N THR A 102 14.31 2.20 -10.58
CA THR A 102 13.15 3.08 -10.73
C THR A 102 12.08 2.68 -9.72
N ILE A 103 11.59 3.68 -8.98
CA ILE A 103 10.49 3.56 -8.03
C ILE A 103 9.26 4.22 -8.65
N ALA A 104 8.08 3.62 -8.54
CA ALA A 104 6.82 4.28 -8.86
C ALA A 104 6.04 4.55 -7.56
N ILE A 105 5.46 5.74 -7.45
CA ILE A 105 4.61 6.15 -6.33
C ILE A 105 3.22 6.45 -6.85
N ASP A 106 2.23 5.79 -6.26
CA ASP A 106 0.83 6.00 -6.56
C ASP A 106 -0.01 5.99 -5.28
N SER A 107 -1.18 6.61 -5.32
CA SER A 107 -2.14 6.55 -4.21
C SER A 107 -3.49 6.00 -4.64
N THR A 108 -4.12 5.29 -3.71
CA THR A 108 -5.46 4.75 -3.89
C THR A 108 -6.36 5.15 -2.74
N LEU A 109 -7.62 5.47 -3.04
CA LEU A 109 -8.65 5.72 -2.05
C LEU A 109 -9.43 4.43 -1.82
N MET A 110 -9.54 4.03 -0.57
CA MET A 110 -10.33 2.87 -0.16
C MET A 110 -11.72 3.35 0.26
N ASP A 111 -12.76 2.68 -0.22
CA ASP A 111 -14.11 2.93 0.27
C ASP A 111 -14.31 2.22 1.61
N VAL A 112 -14.86 2.95 2.58
CA VAL A 112 -15.16 2.43 3.93
C VAL A 112 -16.63 2.05 4.09
N HIS A 113 -17.47 2.32 3.08
CA HIS A 113 -18.89 2.00 3.15
C HIS A 113 -19.25 0.88 2.19
N TYR A 114 -20.16 0.00 2.63
CA TYR A 114 -20.96 -0.90 1.80
C TYR A 114 -21.96 -0.13 0.91
N ARG A 115 -21.64 1.08 0.45
CA ARG A 115 -22.51 1.90 -0.39
C ARG A 115 -21.69 2.49 -1.52
N SER A 116 -22.01 2.08 -2.74
CA SER A 116 -21.29 2.51 -3.93
C SER A 116 -21.27 4.04 -4.06
N ARG A 117 -20.15 4.59 -4.54
CA ARG A 117 -20.03 6.00 -4.96
C ARG A 117 -21.20 6.46 -5.85
N HIS A 118 -21.77 5.56 -6.63
CA HIS A 118 -22.94 5.81 -7.47
C HIS A 118 -24.20 6.13 -6.66
N TYR A 119 -24.40 5.52 -5.48
CA TYR A 119 -25.49 5.89 -4.56
C TYR A 119 -25.29 7.30 -4.00
N GLU A 120 -24.08 7.64 -3.55
CA GLU A 120 -23.76 9.00 -3.10
C GLU A 120 -23.92 10.03 -4.23
N GLN A 121 -23.51 9.67 -5.45
CA GLN A 121 -23.62 10.53 -6.63
C GLN A 121 -25.08 10.74 -7.07
N ARG A 122 -25.97 9.74 -6.91
CA ARG A 122 -27.41 9.92 -7.10
C ARG A 122 -28.06 10.80 -6.02
N CYS A 123 -27.60 10.72 -4.77
CA CYS A 123 -28.02 11.66 -3.73
C CYS A 123 -27.59 13.11 -4.06
N ARG A 124 -26.47 13.33 -4.77
CA ARG A 124 -26.04 14.66 -5.25
C ARG A 124 -27.06 15.33 -6.17
N HIS A 125 -27.78 14.54 -6.97
CA HIS A 125 -28.77 15.07 -7.92
C HIS A 125 -30.13 15.38 -7.26
N ARG A 126 -30.44 14.81 -6.09
CA ARG A 126 -31.74 15.00 -5.40
C ARG A 126 -31.71 15.99 -4.22
N SER A 127 -30.56 16.40 -3.71
CA SER A 127 -30.48 17.31 -2.56
C SER A 127 -30.55 18.79 -2.99
N THR A 128 -31.75 19.27 -3.35
CA THR A 128 -31.98 20.67 -3.73
C THR A 128 -32.26 21.60 -2.55
N SER A 129 -32.75 21.14 -1.38
CA SER A 129 -33.16 22.06 -0.29
C SER A 129 -32.18 22.21 0.90
N GLU A 130 -31.19 21.32 1.10
CA GLU A 130 -30.28 21.41 2.27
C GLU A 130 -28.79 21.28 1.92
N LYS A 131 -28.27 22.18 1.09
CA LYS A 131 -26.85 22.18 0.66
C LYS A 131 -25.87 22.21 1.84
N ARG A 132 -26.20 22.89 2.95
CA ARG A 132 -25.34 22.97 4.15
C ARG A 132 -25.23 21.63 4.90
N SER A 133 -26.34 20.92 5.12
CA SER A 133 -26.35 19.62 5.81
C SER A 133 -25.69 18.53 4.96
N ALA A 134 -25.84 18.60 3.64
CA ALA A 134 -25.17 17.73 2.67
C ALA A 134 -23.64 17.96 2.63
N ASN A 135 -23.19 19.23 2.62
CA ASN A 135 -21.76 19.57 2.65
C ASN A 135 -21.09 19.17 3.98
N ALA A 136 -21.76 19.35 5.12
CA ALA A 136 -21.23 18.91 6.41
C ALA A 136 -21.08 17.38 6.52
N ARG A 137 -22.08 16.62 6.02
CA ARG A 137 -21.97 15.15 5.91
C ARG A 137 -20.84 14.74 4.97
N ARG A 138 -20.72 15.37 3.80
CA ARG A 138 -19.65 15.11 2.83
C ARG A 138 -18.27 15.37 3.41
N PHE A 139 -18.10 16.49 4.12
CA PHE A 139 -16.83 16.82 4.78
C PHE A 139 -16.45 15.77 5.83
N ARG A 140 -17.41 15.31 6.63
CA ARG A 140 -17.18 14.23 7.60
C ARG A 140 -16.80 12.91 6.93
N SER A 141 -17.50 12.50 5.88
CA SER A 141 -17.16 11.29 5.13
C SER A 141 -15.78 11.40 4.49
N ALA A 142 -15.48 12.51 3.81
CA ALA A 142 -14.20 12.73 3.14
C ALA A 142 -13.01 12.72 4.11
N ARG A 143 -13.18 13.20 5.36
CA ARG A 143 -12.13 13.14 6.40
C ARG A 143 -11.85 11.72 6.90
N ARG A 144 -12.83 10.82 6.79
CA ARG A 144 -12.73 9.43 7.26
C ARG A 144 -12.34 8.44 6.15
N THR A 145 -12.38 8.86 4.88
CA THR A 145 -11.96 8.04 3.74
C THR A 145 -10.49 7.66 3.87
N PRO A 146 -10.14 6.37 3.98
CA PRO A 146 -8.77 5.92 3.98
C PRO A 146 -8.15 6.10 2.59
N LYS A 147 -6.90 6.52 2.61
CA LYS A 147 -6.06 6.73 1.45
C LYS A 147 -4.75 5.98 1.71
N LEU A 148 -4.29 5.23 0.73
CA LEU A 148 -3.05 4.48 0.81
C LEU A 148 -2.14 4.90 -0.32
N THR A 149 -1.01 5.53 0.02
CA THR A 149 0.07 5.81 -0.92
C THR A 149 1.09 4.70 -0.83
N ILE A 150 1.55 4.17 -1.97
CA ILE A 150 2.51 3.06 -2.03
C ILE A 150 3.66 3.45 -2.95
N ALA A 151 4.88 3.13 -2.55
CA ALA A 151 6.05 3.12 -3.43
C ALA A 151 6.39 1.68 -3.81
N VAL A 152 6.56 1.43 -5.09
CA VAL A 152 6.91 0.11 -5.64
C VAL A 152 8.18 0.19 -6.48
N ASP A 153 9.00 -0.85 -6.44
CA ASP A 153 10.04 -1.06 -7.44
C ASP A 153 9.42 -1.45 -8.78
N THR A 154 9.76 -0.77 -9.87
CA THR A 154 9.10 -1.02 -11.17
C THR A 154 9.62 -2.26 -11.89
N ARG A 155 10.75 -2.85 -11.47
CA ARG A 155 11.31 -4.04 -12.09
C ARG A 155 10.70 -5.30 -11.48
N SER A 156 10.60 -5.35 -10.16
CA SER A 156 10.08 -6.50 -9.43
C SER A 156 8.64 -6.35 -8.98
N HIS A 157 8.02 -5.17 -9.17
CA HIS A 157 6.72 -4.79 -8.63
C HIS A 157 6.61 -4.94 -7.10
N PHE A 158 7.74 -4.88 -6.40
CA PHE A 158 7.77 -5.09 -4.96
C PHE A 158 7.46 -3.80 -4.21
N VAL A 159 6.64 -3.89 -3.16
CA VAL A 159 6.29 -2.73 -2.31
C VAL A 159 7.46 -2.36 -1.42
N LEU A 160 8.03 -1.17 -1.64
CA LEU A 160 9.16 -0.63 -0.88
C LEU A 160 8.72 0.27 0.28
N ALA A 161 7.58 0.92 0.17
CA ALA A 161 7.02 1.71 1.26
C ALA A 161 5.51 1.85 1.09
N HIS A 162 4.83 2.07 2.21
CA HIS A 162 3.41 2.42 2.22
C HIS A 162 3.15 3.53 3.22
N ARG A 163 2.15 4.35 2.94
CA ARG A 163 1.75 5.47 3.79
C ARG A 163 0.22 5.56 3.83
N PRO A 164 -0.41 5.00 4.88
CA PRO A 164 -1.84 5.18 5.10
C PRO A 164 -2.10 6.57 5.65
N ARG A 165 -3.17 7.21 5.15
CA ARG A 165 -3.68 8.51 5.61
C ARG A 165 -5.21 8.46 5.61
N ALA A 166 -5.85 9.23 6.49
CA ALA A 166 -7.28 9.50 6.40
C ALA A 166 -7.50 10.87 5.76
N GLY A 167 -8.47 10.97 4.85
CA GLY A 167 -8.80 12.22 4.19
C GLY A 167 -8.64 12.19 2.67
N MET A 168 -9.56 12.83 1.96
CA MET A 168 -9.45 13.11 0.51
C MET A 168 -8.58 14.34 0.20
N GLY A 169 -7.54 14.58 0.99
CA GLY A 169 -6.59 15.68 0.75
C GLY A 169 -5.68 15.42 -0.46
N SER A 170 -4.91 16.44 -0.85
CA SER A 170 -3.90 16.34 -1.90
C SER A 170 -2.90 15.21 -1.62
N ASP A 171 -2.45 14.56 -2.70
CA ASP A 171 -1.40 13.53 -2.73
C ASP A 171 -0.01 14.08 -2.48
N ALA A 172 0.26 15.31 -2.91
CA ALA A 172 1.59 15.91 -2.89
C ALA A 172 2.34 15.75 -1.54
N PRO A 173 1.72 15.94 -0.36
CA PRO A 173 2.44 15.81 0.91
C PRO A 173 2.82 14.36 1.29
N ASP A 174 2.24 13.35 0.64
CA ASP A 174 2.62 11.94 0.86
C ASP A 174 3.84 11.52 0.04
N PHE A 175 4.20 12.26 -1.01
CA PHE A 175 5.30 11.92 -1.91
C PHE A 175 6.64 11.76 -1.18
N ALA A 176 7.14 12.84 -0.56
CA ALA A 176 8.48 12.86 0.03
C ALA A 176 8.66 11.83 1.17
N PRO A 177 7.74 11.69 2.14
CA PRO A 177 7.86 10.65 3.17
C PRO A 177 7.88 9.23 2.59
N THR A 178 7.05 8.96 1.57
CA THR A 178 6.96 7.64 0.95
C THR A 178 8.23 7.33 0.14
N LEU A 179 8.75 8.32 -0.59
CA LEU A 179 10.01 8.18 -1.34
C LEU A 179 11.20 7.94 -0.40
N ARG A 180 11.32 8.68 0.71
CA ARG A 180 12.41 8.45 1.69
C ARG A 180 12.41 7.02 2.22
N ALA A 181 11.25 6.54 2.69
CA ALA A 181 11.12 5.17 3.18
C ALA A 181 11.42 4.11 2.10
N ALA A 182 11.09 4.41 0.84
CA ALA A 182 11.39 3.50 -0.27
C ALA A 182 12.89 3.47 -0.60
N LEU A 183 13.58 4.61 -0.52
CA LEU A 183 15.03 4.71 -0.78
C LEU A 183 15.87 4.10 0.33
N GLU A 184 15.40 4.13 1.59
CA GLU A 184 16.04 3.39 2.68
C GLU A 184 16.17 1.90 2.33
N ARG A 185 15.15 1.35 1.67
CA ARG A 185 15.06 -0.04 1.21
C ARG A 185 15.76 -0.26 -0.14
N ASN A 186 15.63 0.66 -1.08
CA ASN A 186 16.28 0.62 -2.40
C ASN A 186 17.19 1.84 -2.63
N ARG A 187 18.39 1.82 -2.05
CA ARG A 187 19.39 2.89 -2.20
C ARG A 187 19.96 3.01 -3.62
N GLY A 188 19.72 2.02 -4.48
CA GLY A 188 20.18 2.00 -5.88
C GLY A 188 19.20 2.66 -6.86
N ALA A 189 18.08 3.19 -6.38
CA ALA A 189 17.12 3.86 -7.24
C ALA A 189 17.66 5.22 -7.72
N GLU A 190 17.59 5.43 -9.03
CA GLU A 190 18.04 6.65 -9.71
C GLU A 190 16.84 7.51 -10.15
N ARG A 191 15.64 6.91 -10.26
CA ARG A 191 14.44 7.55 -10.78
C ARG A 191 13.22 7.27 -9.92
N VAL A 192 12.32 8.25 -9.85
CA VAL A 192 10.98 8.08 -9.26
C VAL A 192 9.92 8.55 -10.24
N LEU A 193 8.91 7.71 -10.48
CA LEU A 193 7.72 7.98 -11.27
C LEU A 193 6.57 8.32 -10.31
N ALA A 194 5.77 9.33 -10.64
CA ALA A 194 4.54 9.63 -9.93
C ALA A 194 3.51 10.27 -10.85
N ASP A 195 2.24 10.13 -10.50
CA ASP A 195 1.14 10.75 -11.21
C ASP A 195 1.10 12.27 -10.99
N ALA A 196 0.20 12.95 -11.70
CA ALA A 196 0.09 14.39 -11.57
C ALA A 196 -0.30 14.82 -10.15
N GLY A 197 -1.02 14.01 -9.37
CA GLY A 197 -1.43 14.30 -7.99
C GLY A 197 -0.27 14.67 -7.06
N PHE A 198 0.94 14.21 -7.37
CA PHE A 198 2.16 14.52 -6.62
C PHE A 198 2.96 15.72 -7.17
N ASP A 199 2.53 16.37 -8.25
CA ASP A 199 3.22 17.51 -8.88
C ASP A 199 3.27 18.71 -7.92
N SER A 200 4.48 19.01 -7.42
CA SER A 200 4.77 20.22 -6.68
C SER A 200 6.24 20.63 -6.86
N HIS A 201 6.52 21.93 -6.77
CA HIS A 201 7.91 22.42 -6.81
C HIS A 201 8.77 21.72 -5.75
N ASP A 202 8.25 21.62 -4.53
CA ASP A 202 8.98 21.07 -3.40
C ASP A 202 9.23 19.57 -3.54
N ASN A 203 8.27 18.80 -4.08
CA ASN A 203 8.47 17.37 -4.34
C ASN A 203 9.59 17.13 -5.37
N HIS A 204 9.63 17.95 -6.42
CA HIS A 204 10.73 17.87 -7.38
C HIS A 204 12.08 18.27 -6.77
N ARG A 205 12.11 19.36 -5.97
CA ARG A 205 13.30 19.84 -5.27
C ARG A 205 13.83 18.77 -4.31
N ILE A 206 12.98 18.24 -3.43
CA ILE A 206 13.34 17.20 -2.46
C ILE A 206 13.87 15.96 -3.18
N ALA A 207 13.17 15.45 -4.19
CA ALA A 207 13.62 14.27 -4.91
C ALA A 207 15.01 14.45 -5.52
N ARG A 208 15.26 15.59 -6.19
CA ARG A 208 16.45 15.80 -7.02
C ARG A 208 17.64 16.34 -6.24
N GLU A 209 17.40 17.29 -5.35
CA GLU A 209 18.45 18.02 -4.63
C GLU A 209 18.77 17.40 -3.28
N GLU A 210 17.76 16.90 -2.54
CA GLU A 210 17.99 16.30 -1.23
C GLU A 210 18.21 14.78 -1.31
N LEU A 211 17.44 14.08 -2.17
CA LEU A 211 17.45 12.62 -2.24
C LEU A 211 18.26 12.05 -3.42
N GLY A 212 18.74 12.92 -4.33
CA GLY A 212 19.57 12.51 -5.47
C GLY A 212 18.86 11.66 -6.53
N VAL A 213 17.53 11.70 -6.58
CA VAL A 213 16.70 10.88 -7.48
C VAL A 213 16.02 11.75 -8.53
N ARG A 214 16.10 11.35 -9.81
CA ARG A 214 15.38 12.03 -10.88
C ARG A 214 13.87 11.79 -10.76
N SER A 215 13.11 12.84 -10.46
CA SER A 215 11.64 12.78 -10.40
C SER A 215 10.99 12.98 -11.77
N LEU A 216 10.21 12.01 -12.22
CA LEU A 216 9.39 12.04 -13.43
C LEU A 216 7.91 12.08 -13.00
N ILE A 217 7.38 13.30 -12.85
CA ILE A 217 6.03 13.55 -12.38
C ILE A 217 5.29 14.32 -13.46
N LYS A 218 4.15 13.81 -13.91
CA LYS A 218 3.35 14.48 -14.94
C LYS A 218 2.87 15.83 -14.41
N THR A 219 3.09 16.91 -15.15
CA THR A 219 2.57 18.23 -14.76
C THR A 219 1.07 18.33 -15.04
N GLY A 220 0.35 19.07 -14.21
CA GLY A 220 -0.99 19.57 -14.59
C GLY A 220 -2.15 19.14 -13.71
N ILE A 221 -2.00 19.14 -12.38
CA ILE A 221 -3.18 19.21 -11.51
C ILE A 221 -3.86 20.56 -11.74
N GLY A 222 -5.02 20.57 -12.40
CA GLY A 222 -5.85 21.77 -12.53
C GLY A 222 -6.33 22.06 -13.97
N ARG A 223 -6.92 23.24 -14.15
CA ARG A 223 -7.43 23.68 -15.45
C ARG A 223 -6.27 23.80 -16.45
N PRO A 224 -6.41 23.32 -17.70
CA PRO A 224 -5.40 23.50 -18.72
C PRO A 224 -5.02 24.98 -18.82
N SER A 225 -3.73 25.26 -18.67
CA SER A 225 -3.19 26.61 -18.86
C SER A 225 -2.14 26.58 -19.96
N SER A 226 -2.21 27.57 -20.85
CA SER A 226 -1.19 27.80 -21.87
C SER A 226 0.13 28.28 -21.27
N THR A 227 0.09 28.89 -20.08
CA THR A 227 1.30 29.39 -19.41
C THR A 227 2.19 28.25 -18.89
N PRO A 228 3.51 28.31 -19.13
CA PRO A 228 4.44 27.34 -18.56
C PRO A 228 4.51 27.48 -17.03
N PRO A 229 4.74 26.38 -16.29
CA PRO A 229 4.92 26.44 -14.84
C PRO A 229 6.05 27.40 -14.44
N ALA A 230 5.93 28.08 -13.31
CA ALA A 230 6.99 28.96 -12.81
C ALA A 230 8.24 28.19 -12.32
N SER A 231 8.04 26.95 -11.85
CA SER A 231 9.09 26.07 -11.32
C SER A 231 10.00 25.52 -12.42
N LYS A 232 11.33 25.61 -12.20
CA LYS A 232 12.37 25.01 -13.07
C LYS A 232 12.06 23.56 -13.42
N TYR A 233 11.85 22.71 -12.40
CA TYR A 233 11.62 21.28 -12.62
C TYR A 233 10.27 20.99 -13.28
N ARG A 234 9.23 21.74 -12.96
CA ARG A 234 7.92 21.56 -13.61
C ARG A 234 7.97 21.95 -15.09
N ARG A 235 8.72 22.99 -15.46
CA ARG A 235 8.99 23.30 -16.89
C ARG A 235 9.73 22.17 -17.58
N GLN A 236 10.78 21.65 -16.94
CA GLN A 236 11.54 20.53 -17.45
C GLN A 236 10.64 19.30 -17.69
N MET A 237 9.76 18.95 -16.73
CA MET A 237 8.81 17.84 -16.89
C MET A 237 7.78 18.07 -18.00
N LYS A 238 7.29 19.30 -18.17
CA LYS A 238 6.38 19.63 -19.28
C LYS A 238 7.04 19.37 -20.64
N CYS A 239 8.34 19.63 -20.78
CA CYS A 239 9.09 19.34 -22.01
C CYS A 239 9.43 17.84 -22.15
N GLU A 240 9.92 17.20 -21.07
CA GLU A 240 10.40 15.82 -21.12
C GLU A 240 9.28 14.77 -21.22
N LEU A 241 8.10 15.05 -20.65
CA LEU A 241 6.95 14.13 -20.64
C LEU A 241 5.88 14.49 -21.67
N ALA A 242 6.10 15.55 -22.45
CA ALA A 242 5.38 15.76 -23.70
C ALA A 242 5.95 14.79 -24.75
N GLY A 243 5.53 13.52 -24.68
CA GLY A 243 5.77 12.59 -25.79
C GLY A 243 5.22 13.16 -27.11
N PRO A 244 5.65 12.64 -28.28
CA PRO A 244 5.10 13.07 -29.57
C PRO A 244 3.59 12.90 -29.51
N GLN A 245 2.86 14.00 -29.68
CA GLN A 245 1.41 13.93 -29.80
C GLN A 245 1.10 13.23 -31.13
N SER A 246 0.80 11.93 -31.07
CA SER A 246 0.19 11.16 -32.14
C SER A 246 -1.33 11.35 -32.10
#